data_AF-A0A7X8UFM9-F1
#
_entry.id   AF-A0A7X8UFM9-F1
#
_cell.length_a   1.000
_cell.length_b   1.000
_cell.length_c   1.000
_cell.angle_alpha   90.00
_cell.angle_beta   90.00
_cell.angle_gamma   90.00
#
_symmetry.space_group_name_H-M   'P 1'
#
loop_
_entity.id
_entity.type
_entity.pdbx_description
1 polymer ?
#
loop_
_entity_poly.entity_id
_entity_poly.type
_entity_poly.pdbx_seq_one_letter_code
_entity_poly.pdbx_strand_id
1 'polypeptide(L)'
;MIQRIAAVFEYHDWANRQFVAEARALPAGELERELGGSFATYLKTLRHILFVERLFLGRWQGAAAATGVKLDTVEEIGAAWEKLETERRAFLSTLGVDRLDGEIRYADTRGRDVCVPLWQAVFQCVNHATFHRGQLAEKLRKLGRTPPATDYILFLLDRQARGVTAS
;
A
#
# COMPACT_ATOMS: atom_id res chain seq x y z
N MET A 1 -8.45 11.91 15.45
CA MET A 1 -7.93 10.62 14.93
C MET A 1 -7.91 10.58 13.39
N ILE A 2 -8.97 10.98 12.69
CA ILE A 2 -9.05 11.01 11.21
C ILE A 2 -7.84 11.68 10.54
N GLN A 3 -7.46 12.88 10.98
CA GLN A 3 -6.32 13.60 10.42
C GLN A 3 -5.00 12.82 10.50
N ARG A 4 -4.82 12.03 11.57
CA ARG A 4 -3.63 11.17 11.73
C ARG A 4 -3.67 10.00 10.76
N ILE A 5 -4.85 9.41 10.53
CA ILE A 5 -5.04 8.33 9.55
C ILE A 5 -4.80 8.85 8.12
N ALA A 6 -5.31 10.03 7.79
CA ALA A 6 -5.04 10.69 6.51
C ALA A 6 -3.53 10.89 6.31
N ALA A 7 -2.83 11.43 7.30
CA ALA A 7 -1.37 11.64 7.24
C ALA A 7 -0.58 10.33 7.10
N VAL A 8 -0.99 9.26 7.79
CA VAL A 8 -0.38 7.93 7.64
C VAL A 8 -0.57 7.40 6.23
N PHE A 9 -1.74 7.64 5.62
CA PHE A 9 -1.99 7.21 4.26
C PHE A 9 -1.30 8.04 3.19
N GLU A 10 -1.17 9.36 3.38
CA GLU A 10 -0.34 10.20 2.50
C GLU A 10 1.11 9.67 2.44
N TYR A 11 1.68 9.35 3.62
CA TYR A 11 2.99 8.72 3.71
C TYR A 11 3.01 7.35 3.02
N HIS A 12 2.01 6.52 3.30
CA HIS A 12 1.91 5.17 2.77
C HIS A 12 1.88 5.18 1.23
N ASP A 13 1.07 6.05 0.63
CA ASP A 13 0.98 6.24 -0.82
C ASP A 13 2.30 6.75 -1.40
N TRP A 14 2.90 7.76 -0.77
CA TRP A 14 4.20 8.28 -1.17
C TRP A 14 5.26 7.18 -1.20
N ALA A 15 5.35 6.37 -0.15
CA ALA A 15 6.35 5.31 -0.05
C ALA A 15 6.08 4.16 -1.04
N ASN A 16 4.81 3.82 -1.31
CA ASN A 16 4.47 2.87 -2.37
C ASN A 16 4.89 3.37 -3.75
N ARG A 17 4.65 4.65 -4.04
CA ARG A 17 5.04 5.29 -5.31
C ARG A 17 6.55 5.26 -5.53
N GLN A 18 7.38 5.36 -4.48
CA GLN A 18 8.83 5.20 -4.61
C GLN A 18 9.19 3.80 -5.17
N PHE A 19 8.61 2.74 -4.62
CA PHE A 19 8.91 1.37 -5.08
C PHE A 19 8.30 1.04 -6.45
N VAL A 20 7.17 1.66 -6.82
CA VAL A 20 6.62 1.58 -8.18
C VAL A 20 7.55 2.31 -9.17
N ALA A 21 8.10 3.46 -8.80
CA ALA A 21 9.07 4.18 -9.64
C ALA A 21 10.35 3.35 -9.87
N GLU A 22 10.88 2.69 -8.84
CA GLU A 22 11.99 1.73 -8.99
C GLU A 22 11.62 0.61 -9.97
N ALA A 23 10.41 0.05 -9.87
CA ALA A 23 9.95 -0.98 -10.81
C ALA A 23 9.92 -0.49 -12.26
N ARG A 24 9.51 0.76 -12.50
CA ARG A 24 9.50 1.34 -13.85
C ARG A 24 10.92 1.50 -14.43
N ALA A 25 11.93 1.64 -13.58
CA ALA A 25 13.33 1.76 -13.97
C ALA A 25 14.05 0.40 -14.10
N LEU A 26 13.38 -0.71 -13.75
CA LEU A 26 13.92 -2.07 -13.90
C LEU A 26 13.61 -2.62 -15.30
N PRO A 27 14.57 -3.31 -15.95
CA PRO A 27 14.27 -4.15 -17.11
C PRO A 27 13.23 -5.22 -16.76
N ALA A 28 12.38 -5.60 -17.73
CA ALA A 28 11.35 -6.63 -17.53
C ALA A 28 11.92 -7.94 -16.95
N GLY A 29 13.10 -8.37 -17.40
CA GLY A 29 13.77 -9.56 -16.88
C GLY A 29 14.17 -9.46 -15.40
N GLU A 30 14.48 -8.26 -14.90
CA GLU A 30 14.78 -8.04 -13.47
C GLU A 30 13.52 -8.07 -12.61
N LEU A 31 12.39 -7.57 -13.13
CA LEU A 31 11.10 -7.57 -12.44
C LEU A 31 10.56 -8.99 -12.18
N GLU A 32 10.83 -9.90 -13.10
CA GLU A 32 10.41 -11.31 -13.04
C GLU A 32 11.45 -12.27 -12.46
N ARG A 33 12.68 -11.80 -12.20
CA ARG A 33 13.72 -12.64 -11.60
C ARG A 33 13.28 -13.17 -10.25
N GLU A 34 13.50 -14.45 -10.00
CA GLU A 34 13.25 -15.05 -8.70
C GLU A 34 14.34 -14.65 -7.70
N LEU A 35 13.93 -13.98 -6.63
CA LEU A 35 14.77 -13.39 -5.59
C LEU A 35 14.39 -13.92 -4.19
N GLY A 36 13.45 -14.86 -4.11
CA GLY A 36 12.96 -15.44 -2.86
C GLY A 36 12.08 -14.52 -2.01
N GLY A 37 11.93 -14.84 -0.72
CA GLY A 37 11.00 -14.17 0.19
C GLY A 37 9.56 -14.68 0.07
N SER A 38 8.60 -13.97 0.67
CA SER A 38 7.17 -14.38 0.65
C SER A 38 6.57 -14.43 -0.75
N PHE A 39 7.07 -13.56 -1.64
CA PHE A 39 6.71 -13.50 -3.05
C PHE A 39 7.98 -13.50 -3.88
N ALA A 40 8.12 -14.50 -4.76
CA ALA A 40 9.39 -14.81 -5.41
C ALA A 40 9.98 -13.66 -6.23
N THR A 41 9.17 -12.78 -6.82
CA THR A 41 9.64 -11.72 -7.71
C THR A 41 9.27 -10.32 -7.19
N TYR A 42 9.93 -9.29 -7.73
CA TYR A 42 9.62 -7.90 -7.41
C TYR A 42 8.17 -7.57 -7.79
N LEU A 43 7.77 -7.96 -9.00
CA LEU A 43 6.42 -7.74 -9.52
C LEU A 43 5.35 -8.48 -8.71
N LYS A 44 5.59 -9.73 -8.29
CA LYS A 44 4.67 -10.49 -7.40
C LYS A 44 4.49 -9.79 -6.06
N THR A 45 5.56 -9.18 -5.52
CA THR A 45 5.51 -8.47 -4.24
C THR A 45 4.69 -7.19 -4.35
N LEU A 46 4.88 -6.37 -5.41
CA LEU A 46 4.05 -5.18 -5.65
C LEU A 46 2.57 -5.52 -5.79
N ARG A 47 2.24 -6.53 -6.60
CA ARG A 47 0.86 -7.00 -6.78
C ARG A 47 0.22 -7.46 -5.48
N HIS A 48 1.00 -8.12 -4.63
CA HIS A 48 0.50 -8.58 -3.35
C HIS A 48 0.11 -7.42 -2.43
N ILE A 49 0.95 -6.39 -2.32
CA ILE A 49 0.64 -5.22 -1.51
C ILE A 49 -0.65 -4.55 -2.03
N LEU A 50 -0.75 -4.30 -3.34
CA LEU A 50 -1.96 -3.73 -3.97
C LEU A 50 -3.22 -4.56 -3.68
N PHE A 51 -3.11 -5.88 -3.82
CA PHE A 51 -4.20 -6.81 -3.54
C PHE A 51 -4.68 -6.70 -2.09
N VAL A 52 -3.74 -6.68 -1.13
CA VAL A 52 -4.08 -6.59 0.29
C VAL A 52 -4.70 -5.24 0.63
N GLU A 53 -4.22 -4.14 0.07
CA GLU A 53 -4.85 -2.82 0.27
C GLU A 53 -6.28 -2.77 -0.27
N ARG A 54 -6.52 -3.33 -1.45
CA ARG A 54 -7.88 -3.45 -2.03
C ARG A 54 -8.78 -4.35 -1.18
N LEU A 55 -8.25 -5.45 -0.67
CA LEU A 55 -8.96 -6.35 0.23
C LEU A 55 -9.38 -5.63 1.51
N PHE A 56 -8.49 -4.83 2.11
CA PHE A 56 -8.81 -4.05 3.30
C PHE A 56 -9.84 -2.96 3.03
N LEU A 57 -9.75 -2.24 1.91
CA LEU A 57 -10.78 -1.24 1.55
C LEU A 57 -12.17 -1.88 1.43
N GLY A 58 -12.27 -3.05 0.78
CA GLY A 58 -13.52 -3.81 0.71
C GLY A 58 -14.07 -4.19 2.09
N ARG A 59 -13.18 -4.65 2.99
CA ARG A 59 -13.56 -4.96 4.38
C ARG A 59 -14.08 -3.75 5.15
N TRP A 60 -13.46 -2.57 4.97
CA TRP A 60 -13.90 -1.34 5.64
C TRP A 60 -15.28 -0.88 5.17
N GLN A 61 -15.59 -1.15 3.90
CA GLN A 61 -16.87 -0.83 3.26
C GLN A 61 -17.96 -1.88 3.49
N GLY A 62 -17.63 -3.02 4.12
CA GLY A 62 -18.55 -4.14 4.27
C GLY A 62 -18.88 -4.85 2.93
N ALA A 63 -18.05 -4.64 1.90
CA ALA A 63 -18.21 -5.29 0.61
C ALA A 63 -17.71 -6.74 0.64
N ALA A 64 -18.23 -7.56 -0.27
CA ALA A 64 -17.72 -8.91 -0.49
C ALA A 64 -16.22 -8.90 -0.85
N ALA A 65 -15.54 -10.02 -0.61
CA ALA A 65 -14.11 -10.15 -0.86
C ALA A 65 -13.75 -9.70 -2.28
N ALA A 66 -12.82 -8.76 -2.40
CA ALA A 66 -12.32 -8.31 -3.69
C ALA A 66 -11.69 -9.49 -4.45
N THR A 67 -12.14 -9.72 -5.68
CA THR A 67 -11.49 -10.67 -6.58
C THR A 67 -10.18 -10.08 -7.08
N GLY A 68 -9.14 -10.92 -7.15
CA GLY A 68 -7.86 -10.50 -7.72
C GLY A 68 -8.02 -10.15 -9.20
N VAL A 69 -7.58 -8.95 -9.59
CA VAL A 69 -7.44 -8.61 -11.01
C VAL A 69 -6.04 -9.03 -11.44
N LYS A 70 -5.94 -9.72 -12.58
CA LYS A 70 -4.63 -10.02 -13.18
C LYS A 70 -4.06 -8.70 -13.70
N LEU A 71 -2.96 -8.27 -13.08
CA LEU A 71 -2.17 -7.11 -13.50
C LEU A 71 -0.80 -7.67 -13.80
N ASP A 72 -0.36 -7.57 -15.04
CA ASP A 72 0.86 -8.21 -15.54
C ASP A 72 2.00 -7.18 -15.74
N THR A 73 1.69 -5.88 -15.83
CA THR A 73 2.70 -4.83 -16.03
C THR A 73 2.82 -3.86 -14.85
N VAL A 74 3.94 -3.15 -14.78
CA VAL A 74 4.17 -2.12 -13.76
C VAL A 74 3.22 -0.94 -13.96
N GLU A 75 2.88 -0.63 -15.21
CA GLU A 75 1.96 0.42 -15.61
C GLU A 75 0.54 0.11 -15.13
N GLU A 76 0.08 -1.13 -15.33
CA GLU A 76 -1.21 -1.61 -14.85
C GLU A 76 -1.30 -1.58 -13.32
N ILE A 77 -0.24 -1.99 -12.64
CA ILE A 77 -0.14 -1.93 -11.17
C ILE A 77 -0.19 -0.48 -10.69
N GLY A 78 0.55 0.42 -11.33
CA GLY A 78 0.58 1.84 -10.99
C GLY A 78 -0.80 2.49 -11.14
N ALA A 79 -1.47 2.28 -12.29
CA ALA A 79 -2.80 2.80 -12.54
C ALA A 79 -3.85 2.22 -11.56
N ALA A 80 -3.74 0.94 -11.25
CA ALA A 80 -4.61 0.29 -10.27
C ALA A 80 -4.40 0.83 -8.84
N TRP A 81 -3.18 1.25 -8.49
CA TRP A 81 -2.89 1.92 -7.23
C TRP A 81 -3.47 3.32 -7.17
N GLU A 82 -3.29 4.13 -8.21
CA GLU A 82 -3.84 5.50 -8.27
C GLU A 82 -5.37 5.49 -8.14
N LYS A 83 -6.04 4.52 -8.78
CA LYS A 83 -7.47 4.28 -8.60
C LYS A 83 -7.80 3.91 -7.15
N LEU A 84 -7.07 2.98 -6.55
CA LEU A 84 -7.28 2.57 -5.16
C LEU A 84 -7.07 3.72 -4.17
N GLU A 85 -6.06 4.55 -4.38
CA GLU A 85 -5.80 5.74 -3.55
C GLU A 85 -6.99 6.73 -3.62
N THR A 86 -7.56 6.92 -4.81
CA THR A 86 -8.73 7.78 -5.01
C THR A 86 -9.96 7.22 -4.28
N GLU A 87 -10.25 5.93 -4.45
CA GLU A 87 -11.36 5.24 -3.79
C GLU A 87 -11.21 5.26 -2.27
N ARG A 88 -9.99 5.00 -1.78
CA ARG A 88 -9.69 5.02 -0.35
C ARG A 88 -9.82 6.42 0.23
N ARG A 89 -9.32 7.45 -0.46
CA ARG A 89 -9.47 8.85 -0.03
C ARG A 89 -10.94 9.25 0.06
N ALA A 90 -11.73 8.91 -0.95
CA ALA A 90 -13.17 9.16 -0.96
C ALA A 90 -13.88 8.45 0.20
N PHE A 91 -13.53 7.19 0.48
CA PHE A 91 -14.07 6.48 1.64
C PHE A 91 -13.72 7.18 2.95
N LEU A 92 -12.43 7.48 3.17
CA LEU A 92 -11.96 8.12 4.41
C LEU A 92 -12.58 9.50 4.63
N SER A 93 -12.88 10.26 3.57
CA SER A 93 -13.55 11.56 3.68
C SER A 93 -15.00 11.48 4.15
N THR A 94 -15.64 10.32 4.08
CA THR A 94 -17.00 10.12 4.60
C THR A 94 -17.04 9.73 6.08
N LEU A 95 -15.89 9.41 6.68
CA LEU A 95 -15.85 8.92 8.06
C LEU A 95 -15.94 10.08 9.06
N GLY A 96 -16.90 9.98 9.99
CA GLY A 96 -16.91 10.76 11.23
C GLY A 96 -15.92 10.19 12.26
N VAL A 97 -15.57 10.99 13.28
CA VAL A 97 -14.56 10.60 14.30
C VAL A 97 -14.94 9.28 14.97
N ASP A 98 -16.21 9.13 15.36
CA ASP A 98 -16.74 7.95 16.05
C ASP A 98 -16.68 6.68 15.19
N ARG A 99 -16.66 6.82 13.86
CA ARG A 99 -16.63 5.65 12.97
C ARG A 99 -15.29 4.91 13.02
N LEU A 100 -14.20 5.57 13.38
CA LEU A 100 -12.89 4.94 13.48
C LEU A 100 -12.78 3.98 14.67
N ASP A 101 -13.45 4.31 15.77
CA ASP A 101 -13.53 3.47 16.96
C ASP A 101 -14.66 2.42 16.85
N GLY A 102 -15.58 2.60 15.90
CA GLY A 102 -16.61 1.63 15.57
C GLY A 102 -16.04 0.33 15.00
N GLU A 103 -16.68 -0.79 15.36
CA GLU A 103 -16.30 -2.11 14.89
C GLU A 103 -16.53 -2.29 13.39
N ILE A 104 -15.66 -3.08 12.77
CA ILE A 104 -15.88 -3.75 11.48
C ILE A 104 -15.82 -5.25 11.69
N ARG A 105 -16.60 -5.99 10.89
CA ARG A 105 -16.65 -7.45 10.90
C ARG A 105 -16.31 -7.98 9.51
N TYR A 106 -15.39 -8.94 9.46
CA TYR A 106 -15.00 -9.58 8.21
C TYR A 106 -14.41 -10.97 8.49
N ALA A 107 -14.45 -11.85 7.48
CA ALA A 107 -13.69 -13.09 7.50
C ALA A 107 -12.25 -12.85 7.04
N ASP A 108 -11.28 -13.39 7.76
CA ASP A 108 -9.89 -13.40 7.31
C ASP A 108 -9.69 -14.36 6.13
N THR A 109 -8.46 -14.42 5.59
CA THR A 109 -8.16 -15.28 4.44
C THR A 109 -8.20 -16.78 4.76
N ARG A 110 -8.38 -17.17 6.02
CA ARG A 110 -8.59 -18.54 6.49
C ARG A 110 -10.05 -18.80 6.89
N GLY A 111 -10.96 -17.85 6.63
CA GLY A 111 -12.37 -17.96 6.96
C GLY A 111 -12.70 -17.73 8.43
N ARG A 112 -11.77 -17.20 9.24
CA ARG A 112 -12.01 -16.91 10.65
C ARG A 112 -12.69 -15.55 10.79
N ASP A 113 -13.70 -15.49 11.66
CA ASP A 113 -14.36 -14.23 11.97
C ASP A 113 -13.41 -13.27 12.72
N VAL A 114 -13.37 -12.03 12.25
CA VAL A 114 -12.63 -10.94 12.86
C VAL A 114 -13.58 -9.79 13.16
N CYS A 115 -13.52 -9.29 14.39
CA CYS A 115 -14.26 -8.11 14.84
C CYS A 115 -13.28 -7.18 15.55
N VAL A 116 -13.00 -6.02 14.95
CA VAL A 116 -12.03 -5.04 15.46
C VAL A 116 -12.48 -3.61 15.13
N PRO A 117 -12.07 -2.59 15.90
CA PRO A 117 -12.21 -1.19 15.49
C PRO A 117 -11.59 -0.92 14.12
N LEU A 118 -12.22 -0.05 13.33
CA LEU A 118 -11.76 0.29 11.98
C LEU A 118 -10.29 0.78 11.98
N TRP A 119 -9.89 1.59 12.97
CA TRP A 119 -8.52 2.10 13.05
C TRP A 119 -7.47 0.98 13.17
N GLN A 120 -7.79 -0.15 13.81
CA GLN A 120 -6.87 -1.28 13.94
C GLN A 120 -6.69 -2.00 12.60
N ALA A 121 -7.78 -2.15 11.83
CA ALA A 121 -7.70 -2.71 10.48
C ALA A 121 -6.94 -1.79 9.51
N VAL A 122 -7.09 -0.47 9.65
CA VAL A 122 -6.29 0.52 8.92
C VAL A 122 -4.81 0.39 9.26
N PHE A 123 -4.47 0.31 10.55
CA PHE A 123 -3.08 0.12 11.00
C PHE A 123 -2.48 -1.17 10.44
N GLN A 124 -3.22 -2.28 10.50
CA GLN A 124 -2.80 -3.56 9.93
C GLN A 124 -2.50 -3.45 8.43
N CYS A 125 -3.34 -2.76 7.66
CA CYS A 125 -3.15 -2.57 6.22
C CYS A 125 -1.82 -1.86 5.92
N VAL A 126 -1.54 -0.74 6.61
CA VAL A 126 -0.32 0.06 6.39
C VAL A 126 0.93 -0.67 6.90
N ASN A 127 0.84 -1.32 8.05
CA ASN A 127 1.97 -2.06 8.63
C ASN A 127 2.33 -3.29 7.78
N HIS A 128 1.32 -3.98 7.24
CA HIS A 128 1.52 -5.09 6.31
C HIS A 128 2.26 -4.65 5.03
N ALA A 129 1.87 -3.52 4.45
CA ALA A 129 2.59 -2.97 3.30
C ALA A 129 4.02 -2.57 3.65
N THR A 130 4.25 -1.98 4.83
CA THR A 130 5.59 -1.62 5.32
C THR A 130 6.52 -2.83 5.40
N PHE A 131 6.03 -3.97 5.92
CA PHE A 131 6.77 -5.23 5.93
C PHE A 131 7.18 -5.66 4.51
N HIS A 132 6.25 -5.65 3.56
CA HIS A 132 6.54 -6.07 2.18
C HIS A 132 7.39 -5.05 1.40
N ARG A 133 7.33 -3.76 1.73
CA ARG A 133 8.30 -2.77 1.22
C ARG A 133 9.72 -3.07 1.70
N GLY A 134 9.89 -3.58 2.92
CA GLY A 134 11.17 -4.14 3.37
C GLY A 134 11.66 -5.28 2.46
N GLN A 135 10.76 -6.17 2.03
CA GLN A 135 11.10 -7.23 1.07
C GLN A 135 11.42 -6.70 -0.33
N LEU A 136 10.76 -5.62 -0.79
CA LEU A 136 11.11 -4.95 -2.05
C LEU A 136 12.49 -4.31 -1.96
N ALA A 137 12.81 -3.66 -0.84
CA ALA A 137 14.13 -3.07 -0.62
C ALA A 137 15.24 -4.13 -0.66
N GLU A 138 15.01 -5.28 -0.04
CA GLU A 138 15.93 -6.43 -0.08
C GLU A 138 16.12 -6.97 -1.51
N LYS A 139 15.04 -7.04 -2.29
CA LYS A 139 15.10 -7.45 -3.71
C LYS A 139 15.91 -6.47 -4.56
N LEU A 140 15.78 -5.16 -4.35
CA LEU A 140 16.61 -4.16 -5.04
C LEU A 140 18.09 -4.34 -4.70
N ARG A 141 18.42 -4.62 -3.43
CA ARG A 141 19.80 -4.92 -3.03
C ARG A 141 20.35 -6.16 -3.74
N LYS A 142 19.57 -7.23 -3.86
CA LYS A 142 19.94 -8.44 -4.63
C LYS A 142 20.11 -8.17 -6.13
N LEU A 143 19.46 -7.15 -6.66
CA LEU A 143 19.63 -6.65 -8.03
C LEU A 143 20.82 -5.69 -8.17
N GLY A 144 21.60 -5.47 -7.11
CA GLY A 144 22.74 -4.53 -7.14
C GLY A 144 22.33 -3.06 -7.08
N ARG A 145 21.09 -2.76 -6.68
CA ARG A 145 20.52 -1.39 -6.64
C ARG A 145 20.40 -0.87 -5.22
N THR A 146 20.28 0.45 -5.11
CA THR A 146 19.97 1.12 -3.84
C THR A 146 18.46 1.31 -3.73
N PRO A 147 17.80 0.74 -2.71
CA PRO A 147 16.38 0.94 -2.50
C PRO A 147 16.08 2.37 -2.03
N PRO A 148 14.88 2.88 -2.32
CA PRO A 148 14.46 4.20 -1.85
C PRO A 148 14.33 4.18 -0.33
N ALA A 149 14.79 5.26 0.31
CA ALA A 149 14.56 5.47 1.72
C ALA A 149 13.12 5.91 1.94
N THR A 150 12.40 5.19 2.80
CA THR A 150 10.96 5.39 3.02
C THR A 150 10.63 5.67 4.48
N ASP A 151 11.58 6.22 5.24
CA ASP A 151 11.34 6.72 6.58
C ASP A 151 10.34 7.88 6.56
N TYR A 152 9.46 7.91 7.56
CA TYR A 152 8.39 8.92 7.64
C TYR A 152 8.91 10.37 7.63
N ILE A 153 10.07 10.61 8.24
CA ILE A 153 10.67 11.95 8.28
C ILE A 153 11.08 12.44 6.89
N LEU A 154 11.52 11.54 6.00
CA LEU A 154 11.89 11.87 4.62
C LEU A 154 10.66 12.26 3.81
N PHE A 155 9.53 11.59 4.03
CA PHE A 155 8.25 11.99 3.46
C PHE A 155 7.86 13.41 3.90
N LEU A 156 8.00 13.75 5.18
CA LEU A 156 7.66 15.08 5.68
C LEU A 156 8.52 16.18 5.03
N LEU A 157 9.82 15.91 4.84
CA LEU A 157 10.75 16.82 4.16
C LEU A 157 10.41 16.98 2.67
N ASP A 158 10.13 15.89 1.95
CA ASP A 158 9.70 15.92 0.54
C ASP A 158 8.38 16.70 0.38
N ARG A 159 7.41 16.48 1.28
CA ARG A 159 6.14 17.21 1.27
C ARG A 159 6.34 18.70 1.48
N GLN A 160 7.22 19.10 2.41
CA GLN A 160 7.54 20.52 2.64
C GLN A 160 8.19 21.15 1.40
N ALA A 161 9.16 20.46 0.78
CA ALA A 161 9.82 20.96 -0.42
C ALA A 161 8.85 21.21 -1.58
N ARG A 162 7.90 20.29 -1.81
CA ARG A 162 6.85 20.43 -2.84
C ARG A 162 5.85 21.56 -2.54
N GLY A 163 5.58 21.80 -1.25
CA GLY A 163 4.73 22.90 -0.81
C GLY A 163 5.37 24.28 -1.00
N VAL A 164 6.71 24.36 -0.89
CA VAL A 164 7.47 25.61 -1.14
C VAL A 164 7.52 25.97 -2.63
N THR A 165 7.46 24.98 -3.53
CA THR A 165 7.47 25.22 -4.99
C THR A 165 6.13 25.64 -5.59
N ALA A 166 5.06 25.75 -4.78
CA ALA A 166 3.69 26.04 -5.24
C ALA A 166 3.16 27.43 -4.85
N SER A 167 4.04 28.39 -4.49
CA SER A 167 3.65 29.80 -4.23
C SER A 167 4.11 30.74 -5.33
#